data_AF-A0A2V5W4M5-F1
#
_entry.id   AF-A0A2V5W4M5-F1
#
_cell.length_a   1.000
_cell.length_b   1.000
_cell.length_c   1.000
_cell.angle_alpha   90.00
_cell.angle_beta   90.00
_cell.angle_gamma   90.00
#
_symmetry.space_group_name_H-M   'P 1'
#
loop_
_entity.id
_entity.type
_entity.pdbx_description
1 polymer ?
#
loop_
_entity_poly.entity_id
_entity_poly.type
_entity_poly.pdbx_seq_one_letter_code
_entity_poly.pdbx_strand_id
1 'polypeptide(L)'
;MSREFRRSSESQLRSWWRVLLPFALIAAFIGVVLLSHLRMSQTFDEGFHLVAGYRYLQCTDFGINAEHPPLVKMVAALPLRLMQVPPPAGSVCGKEPTTKDHGYELGIDYLYKQGLDAQKALFIARTGTVVFAVALLIVVFLYARYLFGYWAAIIALLLAASEPTLIAHTALVTTDVAVSAGVLASVFLLDLYLRTRA
;
A
#
# COMPACT_ATOMS: atom_id res chain seq x y z
N MET A 1 -25.67 -42.13 15.03
CA MET A 1 -24.95 -40.96 15.58
C MET A 1 -23.61 -40.64 14.90
N SER A 2 -23.00 -41.52 14.09
CA SER A 2 -21.67 -41.26 13.46
C SER A 2 -21.72 -40.64 12.05
N ARG A 3 -22.85 -40.76 11.32
CA ARG A 3 -22.99 -40.25 9.94
C ARG A 3 -23.33 -38.76 9.86
N GLU A 4 -24.04 -38.21 10.84
CA GLU A 4 -24.41 -36.79 10.87
C GLU A 4 -23.23 -35.90 11.28
N PHE A 5 -22.38 -36.36 12.21
CA PHE A 5 -21.17 -35.64 12.60
C PHE A 5 -20.16 -35.54 11.44
N ARG A 6 -19.97 -36.64 10.66
CA ARG A 6 -19.11 -36.65 9.47
C ARG A 6 -19.62 -35.75 8.34
N ARG A 7 -20.95 -35.68 8.11
CA ARG A 7 -21.54 -34.75 7.14
C ARG A 7 -21.36 -33.27 7.52
N SER A 8 -21.42 -32.94 8.81
CA SER A 8 -21.22 -31.55 9.27
C SER A 8 -19.77 -31.08 9.05
N SER A 9 -18.79 -31.95 9.34
CA SER A 9 -17.36 -31.72 9.11
C SER A 9 -17.03 -31.58 7.62
N GLU A 10 -17.57 -32.44 6.75
CA GLU A 10 -17.40 -32.33 5.30
C GLU A 10 -18.07 -31.07 4.72
N SER A 11 -19.21 -30.64 5.25
CA SER A 11 -19.89 -29.40 4.81
C SER A 11 -19.14 -28.12 5.24
N GLN A 12 -18.55 -28.15 6.45
CA GLN A 12 -17.73 -27.05 6.96
C GLN A 12 -16.42 -26.96 6.18
N LEU A 13 -15.67 -28.06 6.02
CA LEU A 13 -14.42 -28.12 5.24
C LEU A 13 -14.61 -27.67 3.78
N ARG A 14 -15.81 -27.86 3.21
CA ARG A 14 -16.19 -27.39 1.86
C ARG A 14 -16.50 -25.90 1.76
N SER A 15 -16.42 -25.13 2.85
CA SER A 15 -16.67 -23.68 2.86
C SER A 15 -15.40 -22.84 3.07
N TRP A 16 -14.44 -23.32 3.89
CA TRP A 16 -13.24 -22.53 4.25
C TRP A 16 -12.39 -22.14 3.05
N TRP A 17 -12.30 -22.98 2.02
CA TRP A 17 -11.55 -22.65 0.81
C TRP A 17 -12.09 -21.40 0.09
N ARG A 18 -13.39 -21.07 0.24
CA ARG A 18 -13.96 -19.84 -0.34
C ARG A 18 -13.44 -18.58 0.32
N VAL A 19 -12.97 -18.69 1.54
CA VAL A 19 -12.34 -17.61 2.28
C VAL A 19 -10.82 -17.67 2.07
N LEU A 20 -10.22 -18.85 2.15
CA LEU A 20 -8.77 -19.02 2.02
C LEU A 20 -8.23 -18.65 0.64
N LEU A 21 -8.99 -18.89 -0.43
CA LEU A 21 -8.53 -18.62 -1.80
C LEU A 21 -8.21 -17.14 -2.06
N PRO A 22 -9.09 -16.16 -1.80
CA PRO A 22 -8.75 -14.75 -1.99
C PRO A 22 -7.60 -14.31 -1.07
N PHE A 23 -7.53 -14.81 0.16
CA PHE A 23 -6.38 -14.55 1.05
C PHE A 23 -5.07 -15.09 0.48
N ALA A 24 -5.08 -16.30 -0.09
CA ALA A 24 -3.91 -16.90 -0.72
C ALA A 24 -3.44 -16.10 -1.94
N LEU A 25 -4.36 -15.58 -2.76
CA LEU A 25 -4.01 -14.73 -3.90
C LEU A 25 -3.40 -13.40 -3.46
N ILE A 26 -3.97 -12.75 -2.44
CA ILE A 26 -3.41 -11.51 -1.88
C ILE A 26 -2.04 -11.78 -1.25
N ALA A 27 -1.87 -12.89 -0.53
CA ALA A 27 -0.58 -13.28 0.05
C ALA A 27 0.48 -13.55 -1.03
N ALA A 28 0.10 -14.20 -2.13
CA ALA A 28 0.99 -14.41 -3.27
C ALA A 28 1.42 -13.08 -3.90
N PHE A 29 0.48 -12.15 -4.10
CA PHE A 29 0.76 -10.79 -4.58
C PHE A 29 1.75 -10.06 -3.66
N ILE A 30 1.50 -10.06 -2.35
CA ILE A 30 2.41 -9.45 -1.37
C ILE A 30 3.79 -10.09 -1.46
N GLY A 31 3.88 -11.42 -1.58
CA GLY A 31 5.14 -12.13 -1.73
C GLY A 31 5.94 -11.66 -2.96
N VAL A 32 5.28 -11.50 -4.11
CA VAL A 32 5.92 -10.98 -5.33
C VAL A 32 6.42 -9.55 -5.14
N VAL A 33 5.62 -8.66 -4.55
CA VAL A 33 5.98 -7.27 -4.26
C VAL A 33 7.16 -7.18 -3.30
N LEU A 34 7.15 -7.92 -2.20
CA LEU A 34 8.25 -7.89 -1.23
C LEU A 34 9.56 -8.43 -1.81
N LEU A 35 9.48 -9.44 -2.68
CA LEU A 35 10.65 -9.94 -3.40
C LEU A 35 11.19 -8.91 -4.40
N SER A 36 10.32 -8.11 -5.04
CA SER A 36 10.76 -7.06 -5.96
C SER A 36 11.48 -5.92 -5.23
N HIS A 37 11.07 -5.56 -4.02
CA HIS A 37 11.74 -4.53 -3.21
C HIS A 37 13.25 -4.79 -3.06
N LEU A 38 13.66 -6.05 -2.97
CA LEU A 38 15.06 -6.45 -2.79
C LEU A 38 15.94 -6.22 -4.02
N ARG A 39 15.34 -5.98 -5.20
CA ARG A 39 16.04 -5.89 -6.48
C ARG A 39 15.92 -4.53 -7.18
N MET A 40 15.30 -3.55 -6.53
CA MET A 40 15.05 -2.23 -7.10
C MET A 40 15.83 -1.15 -6.36
N SER A 41 16.41 -0.23 -7.11
CA SER A 41 16.88 1.07 -6.60
C SER A 41 15.69 2.00 -6.32
N GLN A 42 15.96 3.15 -5.69
CA GLN A 42 14.93 4.20 -5.55
C GLN A 42 14.54 4.80 -6.90
N THR A 43 13.33 5.34 -6.97
CA THR A 43 12.94 6.38 -7.93
C THR A 43 13.03 7.78 -7.31
N PHE A 44 12.91 8.83 -8.12
CA PHE A 44 13.06 10.22 -7.66
C PHE A 44 12.10 10.59 -6.52
N ASP A 45 10.83 10.19 -6.63
CA ASP A 45 9.80 10.61 -5.68
C ASP A 45 9.89 9.88 -4.33
N GLU A 46 10.51 8.70 -4.27
CA GLU A 46 10.53 7.89 -3.04
C GLU A 46 11.29 8.58 -1.91
N GLY A 47 12.50 9.08 -2.18
CA GLY A 47 13.28 9.83 -1.20
C GLY A 47 12.54 11.08 -0.72
N PHE A 48 11.95 11.84 -1.66
CA PHE A 48 11.21 13.06 -1.34
C PHE A 48 9.96 12.78 -0.49
N HIS A 49 9.15 11.78 -0.87
CA HIS A 49 8.00 11.33 -0.11
C HIS A 49 8.37 10.82 1.27
N LEU A 50 9.50 10.11 1.40
CA LEU A 50 9.92 9.54 2.66
C LEU A 50 10.38 10.63 3.64
N VAL A 51 11.17 11.60 3.18
CA VAL A 51 11.56 12.77 3.99
C VAL A 51 10.34 13.56 4.41
N ALA A 52 9.45 13.88 3.46
CA ALA A 52 8.21 14.58 3.75
C ALA A 52 7.38 13.83 4.80
N GLY A 53 7.12 12.55 4.59
CA GLY A 53 6.37 11.70 5.52
C GLY A 53 6.98 11.65 6.93
N TYR A 54 8.31 11.56 7.02
CA TYR A 54 9.00 11.58 8.30
C TYR A 54 8.81 12.93 9.00
N ARG A 55 9.00 14.05 8.29
CA ARG A 55 8.80 15.40 8.83
C ARG A 55 7.34 15.68 9.20
N TYR A 56 6.37 15.14 8.47
CA TYR A 56 4.94 15.27 8.80
C TYR A 56 4.65 14.64 10.16
N LEU A 57 5.18 13.42 10.36
CA LEU A 57 5.06 12.71 11.61
C LEU A 57 5.81 13.43 12.74
N GLN A 58 7.07 13.82 12.50
CA GLN A 58 7.94 14.39 13.52
C GLN A 58 7.54 15.80 13.95
N CYS A 59 7.25 16.66 12.98
CA CYS A 59 7.15 18.11 13.16
C CYS A 59 5.73 18.65 12.93
N THR A 60 4.78 17.83 12.45
CA THR A 60 3.49 18.31 11.93
C THR A 60 3.62 19.37 10.82
N ASP A 61 4.74 19.34 10.10
CA ASP A 61 5.07 20.26 9.02
C ASP A 61 4.67 19.68 7.66
N PHE A 62 3.53 20.10 7.11
CA PHE A 62 3.03 19.63 5.82
C PHE A 62 3.54 20.43 4.60
N GLY A 63 4.51 21.35 4.80
CA GLY A 63 4.99 22.22 3.72
C GLY A 63 5.87 21.49 2.68
N ILE A 64 6.71 20.56 3.14
CA ILE A 64 7.58 19.77 2.25
C ILE A 64 6.71 18.85 1.39
N ASN A 65 6.88 18.84 0.06
CA ASN A 65 6.06 18.06 -0.88
C ASN A 65 4.54 18.29 -0.74
N ALA A 66 4.08 19.54 -0.62
CA ALA A 66 2.64 19.83 -0.50
C ALA A 66 1.79 19.46 -1.75
N GLU A 67 2.42 19.08 -2.86
CA GLU A 67 1.75 18.66 -4.11
C GLU A 67 0.89 17.40 -3.98
N HIS A 68 1.16 16.54 -2.98
CA HIS A 68 0.44 15.29 -2.76
C HIS A 68 -0.10 15.18 -1.32
N PRO A 69 -1.27 14.53 -1.11
CA PRO A 69 -1.83 14.32 0.23
C PRO A 69 -0.88 13.58 1.18
N PRO A 70 -0.97 13.82 2.51
CA PRO A 70 0.04 13.34 3.44
C PRO A 70 -0.05 11.85 3.80
N LEU A 71 -1.21 11.23 3.60
CA LEU A 71 -1.51 9.89 4.13
C LEU A 71 -0.48 8.83 3.74
N VAL A 72 -0.17 8.70 2.44
CA VAL A 72 0.74 7.66 1.95
C VAL A 72 2.15 7.86 2.48
N LYS A 73 2.62 9.12 2.49
CA LYS A 73 3.95 9.49 2.97
C LYS A 73 4.10 9.19 4.45
N MET A 74 3.09 9.53 5.25
CA MET A 74 3.06 9.22 6.68
C MET A 74 3.06 7.71 6.92
N VAL A 75 2.25 6.94 6.18
CA VAL A 75 2.22 5.46 6.31
C VAL A 75 3.57 4.85 5.94
N ALA A 76 4.23 5.34 4.88
CA ALA A 76 5.55 4.88 4.49
C ALA A 76 6.63 5.21 5.54
N ALA A 77 6.60 6.40 6.14
CA ALA A 77 7.59 6.83 7.11
C ALA A 77 7.33 6.33 8.55
N LEU A 78 6.09 5.94 8.87
CA LEU A 78 5.69 5.47 10.20
C LEU A 78 6.57 4.31 10.72
N PRO A 79 6.80 3.22 9.98
CA PRO A 79 7.64 2.13 10.49
C PRO A 79 9.09 2.56 10.72
N LEU A 80 9.65 3.47 9.91
CA LEU A 80 10.99 4.03 10.15
C LEU A 80 11.04 4.82 11.46
N ARG A 81 10.00 5.62 11.74
CA ARG A 81 9.90 6.36 13.00
C ARG A 81 9.76 5.44 14.21
N LEU A 82 8.94 4.39 14.10
CA LEU A 82 8.75 3.39 15.17
C LEU A 82 10.05 2.61 15.46
N MET A 83 10.85 2.35 14.42
CA MET A 83 12.18 1.73 14.55
C MET A 83 13.29 2.71 14.93
N GLN A 84 12.94 3.97 15.22
CA GLN A 84 13.88 5.03 15.59
C GLN A 84 15.03 5.21 14.59
N VAL A 85 14.73 5.00 13.29
CA VAL A 85 15.67 5.34 12.22
C VAL A 85 15.98 6.84 12.34
N PRO A 86 17.27 7.25 12.33
CA PRO A 86 17.65 8.66 12.42
C PRO A 86 16.80 9.54 11.50
N PRO A 87 16.28 10.69 11.98
CA PRO A 87 15.48 11.58 11.14
C PRO A 87 16.34 12.21 10.04
N PRO A 88 15.72 12.70 8.94
CA PRO A 88 16.43 13.45 7.92
C PRO A 88 17.21 14.63 8.53
N ALA A 89 18.54 14.61 8.40
CA ALA A 89 19.36 15.77 8.71
C ALA A 89 18.95 16.96 7.84
N GLY A 90 18.88 18.14 8.44
CA GLY A 90 18.37 19.34 7.80
C GLY A 90 18.02 20.42 8.81
N SER A 91 17.35 21.46 8.34
CA SER A 91 17.00 22.62 9.15
C SER A 91 15.94 22.30 10.21
N VAL A 92 15.71 23.27 11.10
CA VAL A 92 14.67 23.21 12.13
C VAL A 92 13.30 22.98 11.48
N CYS A 93 12.47 22.11 12.08
CA CYS A 93 11.08 21.88 11.67
C CYS A 93 10.37 23.18 11.24
N GLY A 94 9.71 23.20 10.08
CA GLY A 94 8.97 24.37 9.57
C GLY A 94 9.82 25.47 8.94
N LYS A 95 11.15 25.32 8.85
CA LYS A 95 12.05 26.29 8.20
C LYS A 95 12.71 25.76 6.93
N GLU A 96 12.39 24.52 6.56
CA GLU A 96 12.96 23.88 5.39
C GLU A 96 12.37 24.50 4.11
N PRO A 97 13.19 24.82 3.09
CA PRO A 97 12.67 25.21 1.79
C PRO A 97 11.71 24.15 1.24
N THR A 98 10.56 24.58 0.73
CA THR A 98 9.51 23.66 0.24
C THR A 98 9.53 23.50 -1.28
N THR A 99 10.59 23.96 -1.94
CA THR A 99 10.74 23.81 -3.39
C THR A 99 10.93 22.35 -3.76
N LYS A 100 10.52 22.00 -4.98
CA LYS A 100 10.60 20.62 -5.48
C LYS A 100 12.04 20.11 -5.57
N ASP A 101 12.94 20.93 -6.11
CA ASP A 101 14.36 20.58 -6.26
C ASP A 101 15.02 20.32 -4.90
N HIS A 102 14.76 21.19 -3.91
CA HIS A 102 15.24 20.99 -2.53
C HIS A 102 14.70 19.71 -1.92
N GLY A 103 13.43 19.39 -2.17
CA GLY A 103 12.82 18.14 -1.74
C GLY A 103 13.51 16.89 -2.26
N TYR A 104 13.90 16.89 -3.54
CA TYR A 104 14.67 15.80 -4.14
C TYR A 104 16.07 15.69 -3.53
N GLU A 105 16.77 16.82 -3.35
CA GLU A 105 18.09 16.84 -2.70
C GLU A 105 18.04 16.29 -1.28
N LEU A 106 17.06 16.70 -0.47
CA LEU A 106 16.84 16.16 0.87
C LEU A 106 16.60 14.65 0.87
N GLY A 107 15.84 14.14 -0.11
CA GLY A 107 15.61 12.71 -0.28
C GLY A 107 16.91 11.93 -0.50
N ILE A 108 17.77 12.44 -1.38
CA ILE A 108 19.10 11.85 -1.63
C ILE A 108 19.99 11.94 -0.40
N ASP A 109 20.03 13.10 0.25
CA ASP A 109 20.87 13.33 1.43
C ASP A 109 20.47 12.42 2.58
N TYR A 110 19.16 12.29 2.81
CA TYR A 110 18.61 11.40 3.82
C TYR A 110 19.02 9.95 3.56
N LEU A 111 18.71 9.42 2.38
CA LEU A 111 18.92 8.00 2.11
C LEU A 111 20.40 7.62 1.97
N TYR A 112 21.24 8.49 1.40
CA TYR A 112 22.58 8.10 0.95
C TYR A 112 23.75 8.85 1.59
N LYS A 113 23.53 10.04 2.19
CA LYS A 113 24.64 10.84 2.75
C LYS A 113 24.70 10.86 4.28
N GLN A 114 23.70 10.29 4.95
CA GLN A 114 23.61 10.26 6.43
C GLN A 114 24.08 8.93 7.06
N GLY A 115 24.73 8.06 6.28
CA GLY A 115 25.17 6.75 6.76
C GLY A 115 24.05 5.75 7.00
N LEU A 116 22.85 6.03 6.49
CA LEU A 116 21.72 5.10 6.49
C LEU A 116 21.93 4.00 5.44
N ASP A 117 21.48 2.79 5.77
CA ASP A 117 21.30 1.74 4.76
C ASP A 117 20.04 2.08 3.95
N ALA A 118 20.24 2.75 2.82
CA ALA A 118 19.18 3.18 1.92
C ALA A 118 18.26 2.02 1.51
N GLN A 119 18.84 0.86 1.22
CA GLN A 119 18.08 -0.30 0.76
C GLN A 119 17.17 -0.83 1.86
N LYS A 120 17.68 -0.91 3.09
CA LYS A 120 16.88 -1.30 4.25
C LYS A 120 15.79 -0.29 4.57
N ALA A 121 16.10 1.01 4.53
CA ALA A 121 15.12 2.07 4.78
C ALA A 121 13.99 2.05 3.75
N LEU A 122 14.33 1.95 2.46
CA LEU A 122 13.35 1.83 1.37
C LEU A 122 12.53 0.55 1.48
N PHE A 123 13.14 -0.58 1.82
CA PHE A 123 12.41 -1.84 2.01
C PHE A 123 11.34 -1.71 3.10
N ILE A 124 11.69 -1.13 4.25
CA ILE A 124 10.75 -0.90 5.36
C ILE A 124 9.64 0.06 4.94
N ALA A 125 9.99 1.15 4.26
CA ALA A 125 9.04 2.17 3.82
C ALA A 125 8.04 1.63 2.79
N ARG A 126 8.54 0.96 1.74
CA ARG A 126 7.71 0.30 0.71
C ARG A 126 6.82 -0.78 1.30
N THR A 127 7.30 -1.53 2.29
CA THR A 127 6.46 -2.52 3.00
C THR A 127 5.25 -1.87 3.67
N GLY A 128 5.41 -0.65 4.18
CA GLY A 128 4.30 0.13 4.74
C GLY A 128 3.23 0.47 3.70
N THR A 129 3.60 0.83 2.47
CA THR A 129 2.66 1.25 1.42
C THR A 129 1.86 0.09 0.82
N VAL A 130 2.31 -1.17 0.99
CA VAL A 130 1.58 -2.38 0.54
C VAL A 130 0.14 -2.44 1.08
N VAL A 131 -0.15 -1.81 2.23
CA VAL A 131 -1.51 -1.74 2.79
C VAL A 131 -2.54 -1.17 1.81
N PHE A 132 -2.14 -0.21 0.97
CA PHE A 132 -3.03 0.40 -0.01
C PHE A 132 -3.35 -0.53 -1.18
N ALA A 133 -2.38 -1.34 -1.61
CA ALA A 133 -2.60 -2.36 -2.63
C ALA A 133 -3.52 -3.48 -2.11
N VAL A 134 -3.32 -3.90 -0.86
CA VAL A 134 -4.22 -4.87 -0.20
C VAL A 134 -5.64 -4.32 -0.14
N ALA A 135 -5.81 -3.05 0.25
CA ALA A 135 -7.11 -2.39 0.24
C ALA A 135 -7.74 -2.37 -1.17
N LEU A 136 -6.97 -2.01 -2.20
CA LEU A 136 -7.43 -2.03 -3.59
C LEU A 136 -7.90 -3.43 -4.01
N LEU A 137 -7.10 -4.48 -3.76
CA LEU A 137 -7.45 -5.86 -4.12
C LEU A 137 -8.70 -6.36 -3.37
N ILE A 138 -8.87 -5.97 -2.10
CA ILE A 138 -10.09 -6.25 -1.34
C ILE A 138 -11.29 -5.58 -2.01
N VAL A 139 -11.18 -4.30 -2.39
CA VAL A 139 -12.28 -3.58 -3.06
C VAL A 139 -12.60 -4.20 -4.41
N VAL A 140 -11.59 -4.59 -5.22
CA VAL A 140 -11.78 -5.31 -6.49
C VAL A 140 -12.58 -6.59 -6.26
N PHE A 141 -12.18 -7.40 -5.28
CA PHE A 141 -12.87 -8.64 -4.96
C PHE A 141 -14.31 -8.40 -4.50
N LEU A 142 -14.51 -7.47 -3.57
CA LEU A 142 -15.85 -7.17 -3.03
C LEU A 142 -16.79 -6.63 -4.11
N TYR A 143 -16.30 -5.73 -4.95
CA TYR A 143 -17.13 -5.11 -5.98
C TYR A 143 -17.48 -6.10 -7.09
N ALA A 144 -16.50 -6.87 -7.58
CA ALA A 144 -16.76 -7.93 -8.56
C ALA A 144 -17.69 -9.02 -7.99
N ARG A 145 -17.57 -9.34 -6.69
CA ARG A 145 -18.46 -10.29 -6.02
C ARG A 145 -19.88 -9.78 -5.91
N TYR A 146 -20.05 -8.48 -5.64
CA TYR A 146 -21.34 -7.83 -5.58
C TYR A 146 -22.06 -7.85 -6.93
N LEU A 147 -21.34 -7.59 -8.02
CA LEU A 147 -21.91 -7.52 -9.37
C LEU A 147 -22.14 -8.89 -10.03
N PHE A 148 -21.18 -9.82 -9.89
CA PHE A 148 -21.11 -11.02 -10.73
C PHE A 148 -20.92 -12.33 -9.94
N GLY A 149 -20.92 -12.25 -8.61
CA GLY A 149 -20.77 -13.41 -7.73
C GLY A 149 -19.33 -13.87 -7.51
N TYR A 150 -19.17 -15.01 -6.81
CA TYR A 150 -17.89 -15.46 -6.26
C TYR A 150 -16.79 -15.69 -7.30
N TRP A 151 -17.09 -16.47 -8.35
CA TRP A 151 -16.06 -16.91 -9.29
C TRP A 151 -15.54 -15.77 -10.16
N ALA A 152 -16.43 -14.86 -10.57
CA ALA A 152 -16.04 -13.64 -11.26
C ALA A 152 -15.11 -12.78 -10.39
N ALA A 153 -15.38 -12.70 -9.07
CA ALA A 153 -14.51 -11.98 -8.14
C ALA A 153 -13.11 -12.61 -8.00
N ILE A 154 -13.03 -13.94 -7.99
CA ILE A 154 -11.73 -14.64 -7.97
C ILE A 154 -10.95 -14.39 -9.25
N ILE A 155 -11.60 -14.42 -10.42
CA ILE A 155 -10.96 -14.11 -11.69
C ILE A 155 -10.48 -12.66 -11.71
N ALA A 156 -11.32 -11.70 -11.28
CA ALA A 156 -10.95 -10.30 -11.20
C ALA A 156 -9.77 -10.06 -10.24
N LEU A 157 -9.79 -10.70 -9.07
CA LEU A 157 -8.70 -10.65 -8.10
C LEU A 157 -7.41 -11.25 -8.65
N LEU A 158 -7.48 -12.40 -9.33
CA LEU A 158 -6.33 -13.03 -9.97
C LEU A 158 -5.72 -12.11 -11.03
N LEU A 159 -6.57 -11.55 -11.92
CA LEU A 159 -6.12 -10.62 -12.95
C LEU A 159 -5.42 -9.41 -12.33
N ALA A 160 -6.06 -8.74 -11.36
CA ALA A 160 -5.49 -7.59 -10.67
C ALA A 160 -4.18 -7.93 -9.92
N ALA A 161 -4.14 -9.05 -9.21
CA ALA A 161 -2.95 -9.52 -8.48
C ALA A 161 -1.80 -9.94 -9.42
N SER A 162 -2.09 -10.30 -10.67
CA SER A 162 -1.09 -10.65 -11.68
C SER A 162 -0.74 -9.49 -12.63
N GLU A 163 -1.36 -8.32 -12.43
CA GLU A 163 -1.22 -7.19 -13.33
C GLU A 163 0.14 -6.49 -13.09
N PRO A 164 1.02 -6.43 -14.11
CA PRO A 164 2.39 -5.96 -13.92
C PRO A 164 2.49 -4.49 -13.51
N THR A 165 1.61 -3.62 -14.00
CA THR A 165 1.60 -2.20 -13.61
C THR A 165 1.26 -2.05 -12.13
N LEU A 166 0.29 -2.79 -11.61
CA LEU A 166 -0.09 -2.76 -10.20
C LEU A 166 1.03 -3.28 -9.31
N ILE A 167 1.69 -4.38 -9.70
CA ILE A 167 2.86 -4.91 -8.99
C ILE A 167 3.98 -3.85 -8.96
N ALA A 168 4.26 -3.21 -10.09
CA ALA A 168 5.32 -2.21 -10.20
C ALA A 168 5.05 -0.96 -9.34
N HIS A 169 3.85 -0.39 -9.41
CA HIS A 169 3.49 0.80 -8.64
C HIS A 169 3.31 0.52 -7.14
N THR A 170 2.89 -0.69 -6.77
CA THR A 170 2.80 -1.09 -5.34
C THR A 170 4.17 -1.16 -4.69
N ALA A 171 5.18 -1.51 -5.48
CA ALA A 171 6.53 -1.72 -4.99
C ALA A 171 7.31 -0.40 -4.74
N LEU A 172 6.65 0.75 -4.87
CA LEU A 172 7.22 2.09 -4.71
C LEU A 172 6.50 2.88 -3.62
N VAL A 173 7.20 3.86 -3.05
CA VAL A 173 6.59 4.86 -2.16
C VAL A 173 5.97 6.00 -3.00
N THR A 174 4.88 5.69 -3.72
CA THR A 174 4.10 6.68 -4.50
C THR A 174 2.62 6.65 -4.14
N THR A 175 1.86 7.65 -4.59
CA THR A 175 0.44 7.80 -4.25
C THR A 175 -0.53 7.08 -5.17
N ASP A 176 -0.06 6.52 -6.29
CA ASP A 176 -0.91 6.03 -7.39
C ASP A 176 -1.86 4.91 -6.94
N VAL A 177 -1.34 3.93 -6.21
CA VAL A 177 -2.12 2.78 -5.75
C VAL A 177 -3.15 3.19 -4.69
N ALA A 178 -2.78 4.12 -3.79
CA ALA A 178 -3.70 4.64 -2.78
C ALA A 178 -4.85 5.43 -3.41
N VAL A 179 -4.55 6.29 -4.39
CA VAL A 179 -5.58 7.01 -5.16
C VAL A 179 -6.46 6.02 -5.92
N SER A 180 -5.88 5.02 -6.58
CA SER A 180 -6.64 3.98 -7.30
C SER A 180 -7.58 3.22 -6.37
N ALA A 181 -7.13 2.85 -5.17
CA ALA A 181 -7.97 2.22 -4.14
C ALA A 181 -9.14 3.12 -3.73
N GLY A 182 -8.86 4.40 -3.45
CA GLY A 182 -9.86 5.38 -3.04
C GLY A 182 -10.91 5.65 -4.12
N VAL A 183 -10.48 5.82 -5.37
CA VAL A 183 -11.37 6.04 -6.52
C VAL A 183 -12.27 4.83 -6.72
N LEU A 184 -11.72 3.61 -6.77
CA LEU A 184 -12.52 2.41 -6.96
C LEU A 184 -13.51 2.18 -5.79
N ALA A 185 -13.06 2.38 -4.56
CA ALA A 185 -13.93 2.29 -3.38
C ALA A 185 -15.07 3.31 -3.45
N SER A 186 -14.78 4.53 -3.89
CA SER A 186 -15.80 5.59 -4.06
C SER A 186 -16.85 5.19 -5.10
N VAL A 187 -16.42 4.65 -6.24
CA VAL A 187 -17.33 4.14 -7.29
C VAL A 187 -18.19 2.99 -6.77
N PHE A 188 -17.58 2.01 -6.09
CA PHE A 188 -18.30 0.87 -5.53
C PHE A 188 -19.36 1.31 -4.50
N LEU A 189 -18.98 2.17 -3.56
CA LEU A 189 -19.90 2.66 -2.53
C LEU A 189 -21.02 3.52 -3.11
N LEU A 190 -20.72 4.30 -4.16
CA LEU A 190 -21.74 5.08 -4.87
C LEU A 190 -22.73 4.16 -5.61
N ASP A 191 -22.25 3.14 -6.33
CA ASP A 191 -23.11 2.15 -7.00
C ASP A 191 -24.02 1.43 -5.98
N LEU A 192 -23.45 1.02 -4.84
CA LEU A 192 -24.20 0.40 -3.75
C LEU A 192 -25.29 1.34 -3.18
N TYR A 193 -24.95 2.61 -2.98
CA TYR A 193 -25.90 3.62 -2.51
C TYR A 193 -27.04 3.87 -3.50
N LEU A 194 -26.75 3.94 -4.80
CA LEU A 194 -27.76 4.18 -5.83
C LEU A 194 -28.73 2.99 -5.96
N ARG A 195 -28.22 1.74 -5.91
CA ARG A 195 -29.03 0.52 -6.02
C ARG A 195 -29.89 0.23 -4.80
N THR A 196 -29.51 0.73 -3.63
CA THR A 196 -30.31 0.58 -2.39
C THR A 196 -31.47 1.57 -2.31
N ARG A 197 -31.48 2.60 -3.16
CA ARG A 197 -32.54 3.62 -3.22
C ARG A 197 -33.47 3.49 -4.42
N ALA A 198 -33.14 2.64 -5.39
CA ALA A 198 -33.99 2.30 -6.53
C ALA A 198 -34.95 1.16 -6.15
#